data_AF-A0A5N9B558-F1
#
_entry.id   AF-A0A5N9B558-F1
#
_cell.length_a   1.000
_cell.length_b   1.000
_cell.length_c   1.000
_cell.angle_alpha   90.00
_cell.angle_beta   90.00
_cell.angle_gamma   90.00
#
_symmetry.space_group_name_H-M   'P 1'
#
loop_
_entity.id
_entity.type
_entity.pdbx_description
1 polymer ?
#
loop_
_entity_poly.entity_id
_entity_poly.type
_entity_poly.pdbx_seq_one_letter_code
_entity_poly.pdbx_strand_id
1 'polypeptide(L)'
;MKKNKNTYKSNNETLEEFKNSFFYGSRNNLFFKYLGGKNISENEFTIFIEELLNVIVDDIDKDEFSEMKKLIFNSQIKGYLPKSKNDKYTYEDTPWTEFSKPLKKSKLSLISAGGVFCKDDDPIQPRGMTQENAINKISEFLKSPPILAEIPNNISKEKLSIRHPGYDIRAAEKDPNVVFPYEILKNLHQEGVFASYTNNFYSFVGASQQSAIIKTYAPKWAQMLKSHNVDAVLLVAA
;
A
#
# COMPACT_ATOMS: atom_id res chain seq x y z
N MET A 1 1.53 -12.15 26.83
CA MET A 1 2.72 -11.83 26.02
C MET A 1 3.39 -13.13 25.57
N LYS A 2 3.04 -13.68 24.40
CA LYS A 2 3.82 -14.77 23.79
C LYS A 2 4.91 -14.09 22.95
N LYS A 3 6.15 -14.11 23.44
CA LYS A 3 7.33 -13.72 22.66
C LYS A 3 7.41 -14.66 21.46
N ASN A 4 7.28 -14.13 20.25
CA ASN A 4 7.71 -14.83 19.04
C ASN A 4 9.20 -15.13 19.21
N LYS A 5 9.54 -16.40 19.46
CA LYS A 5 10.89 -16.89 19.24
C LYS A 5 11.08 -16.88 17.73
N ASN A 6 11.59 -15.78 17.19
CA ASN A 6 12.27 -15.81 15.89
C ASN A 6 13.45 -16.76 16.08
N THR A 7 13.29 -18.01 15.66
CA THR A 7 14.42 -18.89 15.40
C THR A 7 15.15 -18.28 14.22
N TYR A 8 16.12 -17.41 14.51
CA TYR A 8 17.12 -16.99 13.54
C TYR A 8 17.88 -18.25 13.15
N LYS A 9 17.47 -18.90 12.06
CA LYS A 9 18.36 -19.83 11.36
C LYS A 9 19.60 -19.02 11.04
N SER A 10 20.73 -19.45 11.61
CA SER A 10 22.06 -18.98 11.25
C SER A 10 22.32 -19.36 9.79
N ASN A 11 21.80 -18.55 8.87
CA ASN A 11 22.27 -18.54 7.51
C ASN A 11 23.46 -17.58 7.48
N ASN A 12 24.62 -18.05 7.01
CA ASN A 12 25.72 -17.18 6.64
C ASN A 12 25.24 -16.33 5.44
N GLU A 13 24.61 -15.20 5.72
CA GLU A 13 24.13 -14.25 4.73
C GLU A 13 25.21 -13.18 4.51
N THR A 14 25.57 -12.94 3.26
CA THR A 14 26.44 -11.84 2.85
C THR A 14 25.70 -10.49 2.93
N LEU A 15 26.45 -9.39 2.94
CA LEU A 15 25.86 -8.06 2.96
C LEU A 15 24.99 -7.80 1.72
N GLU A 16 25.43 -8.25 0.54
CA GLU A 16 24.65 -8.19 -0.69
C GLU A 16 23.35 -8.98 -0.61
N GLU A 17 23.37 -10.20 -0.06
CA GLU A 17 22.15 -11.01 0.14
C GLU A 17 21.18 -10.32 1.11
N PHE A 18 21.69 -9.77 2.21
CA PHE A 18 20.89 -9.01 3.16
C PHE A 18 20.23 -7.80 2.49
N LYS A 19 20.99 -7.00 1.76
CA LYS A 19 20.49 -5.84 1.00
C LYS A 19 19.41 -6.26 -0.01
N ASN A 20 19.68 -7.29 -0.81
CA ASN A 20 18.76 -7.72 -1.85
C ASN A 20 17.50 -8.41 -1.29
N SER A 21 17.55 -8.92 -0.06
CA SER A 21 16.38 -9.50 0.60
C SER A 21 15.21 -8.52 0.79
N PHE A 22 15.48 -7.20 0.81
CA PHE A 22 14.46 -6.16 0.90
C PHE A 22 13.70 -5.92 -0.42
N PHE A 23 14.25 -6.35 -1.57
CA PHE A 23 13.66 -6.13 -2.89
C PHE A 23 12.98 -7.41 -3.40
N TYR A 24 11.70 -7.59 -3.06
CA TYR A 24 10.93 -8.81 -3.38
C TYR A 24 11.63 -10.11 -2.92
N GLY A 25 12.46 -10.02 -1.89
CA GLY A 25 13.20 -11.14 -1.31
C GLY A 25 12.51 -11.73 -0.08
N SER A 26 13.29 -12.43 0.74
CA SER A 26 12.81 -13.11 1.95
C SER A 26 12.34 -12.15 3.05
N ARG A 27 12.79 -10.89 3.03
CA ARG A 27 12.36 -9.85 3.97
C ARG A 27 11.34 -8.96 3.28
N ASN A 28 10.06 -9.23 3.50
CA ASN A 28 8.97 -8.40 2.97
C ASN A 28 8.78 -7.09 3.77
N ASN A 29 9.87 -6.41 4.13
CA ASN A 29 9.82 -5.08 4.73
C ASN A 29 9.87 -4.04 3.61
N LEU A 30 8.71 -3.78 2.99
CA LEU A 30 8.65 -2.89 1.85
C LEU A 30 8.98 -1.43 2.17
N PHE A 31 8.99 -1.03 3.44
CA PHE A 31 9.44 0.29 3.86
C PHE A 31 10.87 0.58 3.40
N PHE A 32 11.73 -0.44 3.34
CA PHE A 32 13.14 -0.30 2.92
C PHE A 32 13.44 -0.99 1.59
N LYS A 33 12.41 -1.32 0.80
CA LYS A 33 12.56 -1.94 -0.52
C LYS A 33 13.54 -1.19 -1.43
N TYR A 34 13.55 0.14 -1.32
CA TYR A 34 14.38 1.04 -2.12
C TYR A 34 15.88 0.86 -1.90
N LEU A 35 16.29 0.25 -0.78
CA LEU A 35 17.68 -0.08 -0.48
C LEU A 35 18.17 -1.34 -1.20
N GLY A 36 17.24 -2.20 -1.63
CA GLY A 36 17.55 -3.43 -2.35
C GLY A 36 17.64 -3.23 -3.87
N GLY A 37 17.94 -4.32 -4.57
CA GLY A 37 17.99 -4.33 -6.03
C GLY A 37 19.23 -3.61 -6.57
N LYS A 38 19.13 -3.10 -7.81
CA LYS A 38 20.28 -2.59 -8.58
C LYS A 38 20.54 -1.09 -8.43
N ASN A 39 19.58 -0.36 -7.85
CA ASN A 39 19.68 1.10 -7.75
C ASN A 39 20.59 1.56 -6.60
N ILE A 40 20.80 0.73 -5.59
CA ILE A 40 21.72 0.99 -4.49
C ILE A 40 22.85 -0.06 -4.53
N SER A 41 24.09 0.39 -4.69
CA SER A 41 25.26 -0.49 -4.62
C SER A 41 25.46 -1.03 -3.20
N GLU A 42 26.25 -2.10 -3.04
CA GLU A 42 26.59 -2.60 -1.70
C GLU A 42 27.26 -1.51 -0.85
N ASN A 43 28.21 -0.76 -1.41
CA ASN A 43 28.89 0.34 -0.70
C ASN A 43 27.92 1.45 -0.25
N GLU A 44 26.99 1.86 -1.12
CA GLU A 44 25.97 2.86 -0.75
C GLU A 44 25.03 2.35 0.35
N PHE A 45 24.72 1.05 0.34
CA PHE A 45 23.95 0.43 1.41
C PHE A 45 24.73 0.44 2.74
N THR A 46 26.02 0.11 2.72
CA THR A 46 26.88 0.17 3.92
C THR A 46 26.92 1.58 4.51
N ILE A 47 27.13 2.60 3.68
CA ILE A 47 27.14 4.01 4.10
C ILE A 47 25.79 4.38 4.72
N PHE A 48 24.67 3.98 4.09
CA PHE A 48 23.34 4.23 4.65
C PHE A 48 23.17 3.60 6.04
N ILE A 49 23.64 2.37 6.25
CA ILE A 49 23.53 1.70 7.55
C ILE A 49 24.38 2.42 8.60
N GLU A 50 25.60 2.83 8.25
CA GLU A 50 26.48 3.61 9.13
C GLU A 50 25.84 4.95 9.52
N GLU A 51 25.35 5.72 8.53
CA GLU A 51 24.65 6.98 8.76
C GLU A 51 23.39 6.79 9.62
N LEU A 52 22.62 5.73 9.37
CA LEU A 52 21.43 5.41 10.14
C LEU A 52 21.76 5.15 11.61
N LEU A 53 22.83 4.40 11.89
CA LEU A 53 23.25 4.13 13.27
C LEU A 53 23.68 5.41 13.99
N ASN A 54 24.42 6.30 13.32
CA ASN A 54 24.83 7.59 13.89
C ASN A 54 23.63 8.50 14.17
N VAL A 55 22.72 8.64 13.19
CA VAL A 55 21.55 9.50 13.32
C VAL A 55 20.60 8.99 14.40
N ILE A 56 20.45 7.67 14.58
CA ILE A 56 19.63 7.12 15.67
C ILE A 56 20.14 7.58 17.04
N VAL A 57 21.45 7.59 17.26
CA VAL A 57 22.03 8.05 18.53
C VAL A 57 21.74 9.54 18.74
N ASP A 58 22.00 10.36 17.70
CA ASP A 58 21.79 11.80 17.76
C ASP A 58 20.32 12.18 18.00
N ASP A 59 19.38 11.50 17.33
CA ASP A 59 17.94 11.74 17.43
C ASP A 59 17.40 11.31 18.82
N ILE A 60 17.89 10.19 19.37
CA ILE A 60 17.57 9.76 20.74
C ILE A 60 18.04 10.81 21.75
N ASP A 61 19.25 11.33 21.62
CA ASP A 61 19.79 12.33 22.55
C ASP A 61 19.01 13.65 22.49
N LYS A 62 18.43 13.98 21.33
CA LYS A 62 17.62 15.19 21.12
C LYS A 62 16.14 15.01 21.48
N ASP A 63 15.67 13.78 21.67
CA ASP A 63 14.24 13.41 21.72
C ASP A 63 13.47 13.93 20.48
N GLU A 64 14.13 13.86 19.32
CA GLU A 64 13.57 14.26 18.02
C GLU A 64 13.80 13.14 16.99
N PHE A 65 13.09 13.19 15.86
CA PHE A 65 13.25 12.20 14.78
C PHE A 65 13.47 12.86 13.41
N SER A 66 13.90 14.12 13.40
CA SER A 66 13.95 14.97 12.21
C SER A 66 15.05 14.53 11.25
N GLU A 67 16.24 14.23 11.76
CA GLU A 67 17.38 13.79 10.95
C GLU A 67 17.17 12.36 10.43
N MET A 68 16.62 11.46 11.24
CA MET A 68 16.28 10.10 10.79
C MET A 68 15.28 10.13 9.63
N LYS A 69 14.23 10.96 9.74
CA LYS A 69 13.24 11.13 8.66
C LYS A 69 13.89 11.65 7.38
N LYS A 70 14.78 12.64 7.50
CA LYS A 70 15.48 13.25 6.38
C LYS A 70 16.42 12.25 5.68
N LEU A 71 17.18 11.46 6.45
CA LEU A 71 18.04 10.40 5.93
C LEU A 71 17.24 9.36 5.14
N ILE A 72 16.15 8.85 5.73
CA ILE A 72 15.27 7.86 5.07
C ILE A 72 14.67 8.44 3.79
N PHE A 73 14.15 9.67 3.83
CA PHE A 73 13.52 10.32 2.68
C PHE A 73 14.51 10.53 1.52
N ASN A 74 15.70 11.05 1.81
CA ASN A 74 16.75 11.25 0.80
C ASN A 74 17.23 9.93 0.19
N SER A 75 17.36 8.89 1.03
CA SER A 75 17.76 7.56 0.57
C SER A 75 16.66 6.91 -0.30
N GLN A 76 15.40 7.16 0.03
CA GLN A 76 14.26 6.72 -0.78
C GLN A 76 14.23 7.41 -2.15
N ILE A 77 14.46 8.73 -2.20
CA ILE A 77 14.61 9.46 -3.47
C ILE A 77 15.73 8.79 -4.30
N LYS A 78 16.89 8.57 -3.70
CA LYS A 78 18.03 7.95 -4.37
C LYS A 78 17.72 6.54 -4.90
N GLY A 79 17.05 5.70 -4.10
CA GLY A 79 16.72 4.33 -4.48
C GLY A 79 15.68 4.22 -5.60
N TYR A 80 14.78 5.20 -5.72
CA TYR A 80 13.75 5.23 -6.77
C TYR A 80 14.10 6.09 -7.98
N LEU A 81 15.13 6.93 -7.91
CA LEU A 81 15.59 7.70 -9.07
C LEU A 81 16.07 6.76 -10.19
N PRO A 82 15.54 6.89 -11.42
CA PRO A 82 15.96 6.07 -12.54
C PRO A 82 17.43 6.31 -12.88
N LYS A 83 18.24 5.24 -12.94
CA LYS A 83 19.67 5.34 -13.33
C LYS A 83 19.88 5.55 -14.84
N SER A 84 18.85 5.35 -15.66
CA SER A 84 18.91 5.54 -17.11
C SER A 84 17.68 6.31 -17.60
N LYS A 85 17.85 7.13 -18.65
CA LYS A 85 16.77 7.91 -19.26
C LYS A 85 15.62 7.09 -19.87
N ASN A 86 15.84 5.80 -20.14
CA ASN A 86 14.85 4.92 -20.76
C ASN A 86 14.07 4.15 -19.70
N ASP A 87 13.34 4.87 -18.86
CA ASP A 87 12.47 4.21 -17.90
C ASP A 87 11.27 3.59 -18.62
N LYS A 88 10.97 2.31 -18.35
CA LYS A 88 9.97 1.52 -19.10
C LYS A 88 8.53 2.02 -18.93
N TYR A 89 8.30 2.94 -18.00
CA TYR A 89 6.99 3.48 -17.64
C TYR A 89 6.87 4.97 -17.96
N THR A 90 7.52 5.42 -19.03
CA THR A 90 7.26 6.73 -19.63
C THR A 90 6.01 6.63 -20.52
N TYR A 91 5.04 7.49 -20.27
CA TYR A 91 3.80 7.59 -21.04
C TYR A 91 3.80 8.91 -21.80
N GLU A 92 3.38 8.91 -23.06
CA GLU A 92 3.32 10.11 -23.89
C GLU A 92 2.19 11.05 -23.43
N ASP A 93 1.14 10.49 -22.84
CA ASP A 93 -0.01 11.22 -22.32
C ASP A 93 -0.34 10.82 -20.88
N THR A 94 -1.33 11.51 -20.31
CA THR A 94 -1.93 11.17 -19.03
C THR A 94 -3.43 11.05 -19.25
N PRO A 95 -4.08 9.97 -18.78
CA PRO A 95 -5.53 9.80 -18.89
C PRO A 95 -6.22 10.82 -17.97
N TRP A 96 -6.36 12.05 -18.46
CA TRP A 96 -6.96 13.16 -17.75
C TRP A 96 -8.38 13.40 -18.24
N THR A 97 -9.31 13.52 -17.31
CA THR A 97 -10.68 13.96 -17.59
C THR A 97 -11.00 15.07 -16.61
N GLU A 98 -11.42 16.22 -17.13
CA GLU A 98 -11.75 17.37 -16.31
C GLU A 98 -12.95 17.06 -15.40
N PHE A 99 -12.81 17.38 -14.11
CA PHE A 99 -13.89 17.25 -13.15
C PHE A 99 -14.77 18.50 -13.17
N SER A 100 -15.85 18.46 -13.95
CA SER A 100 -16.68 19.64 -14.27
C SER A 100 -17.73 19.99 -13.22
N LYS A 101 -18.01 19.10 -12.26
CA LYS A 101 -19.02 19.32 -11.22
C LYS A 101 -18.40 19.98 -9.99
N PRO A 102 -19.04 21.02 -9.40
CA PRO A 102 -18.57 21.56 -8.13
C PRO A 102 -18.51 20.47 -7.05
N LEU A 103 -17.37 20.34 -6.36
CA LEU A 103 -17.15 19.29 -5.36
C LEU A 103 -18.24 19.27 -4.28
N LYS A 104 -18.66 20.45 -3.81
CA LYS A 104 -19.77 20.64 -2.86
C LYS A 104 -21.12 20.07 -3.30
N LYS A 105 -21.30 19.81 -4.60
CA LYS A 105 -22.52 19.21 -5.20
C LYS A 105 -22.30 17.75 -5.62
N SER A 106 -21.12 17.20 -5.38
CA SER A 106 -20.70 15.91 -5.93
C SER A 106 -20.89 14.77 -4.95
N LYS A 107 -21.25 13.60 -5.50
CA LYS A 107 -21.29 12.33 -4.80
C LYS A 107 -19.99 11.57 -5.06
N LEU A 108 -19.29 11.22 -3.98
CA LEU A 108 -18.00 10.54 -4.06
C LEU A 108 -18.09 9.05 -3.71
N SER A 109 -17.04 8.31 -4.06
CA SER A 109 -16.79 6.95 -3.56
C SER A 109 -15.29 6.74 -3.31
N LEU A 110 -14.93 5.57 -2.79
CA LEU A 110 -13.57 5.19 -2.43
C LEU A 110 -13.30 3.78 -2.97
N ILE A 111 -12.21 3.61 -3.71
CA ILE A 111 -11.61 2.30 -4.00
C ILE A 111 -10.18 2.29 -3.49
N SER A 112 -9.85 1.32 -2.64
CA SER A 112 -8.48 1.05 -2.20
C SER A 112 -7.90 -0.22 -2.80
N ALA A 113 -6.62 -0.19 -3.14
CA ALA A 113 -5.83 -1.37 -3.49
C ALA A 113 -5.18 -2.05 -2.27
N GLY A 114 -5.45 -1.55 -1.04
CA GLY A 114 -4.81 -1.96 0.21
C GLY A 114 -5.27 -3.31 0.78
N GLY A 115 -6.22 -4.01 0.16
CA GLY A 115 -6.66 -5.33 0.64
C GLY A 115 -7.45 -5.29 1.96
N VAL A 116 -8.19 -4.21 2.20
CA VAL A 116 -9.16 -4.09 3.32
C VAL A 116 -10.45 -4.83 2.97
N PHE A 117 -11.08 -5.48 3.96
CA PHE A 117 -12.37 -6.17 3.84
C PHE A 117 -13.09 -6.30 5.19
N CYS A 118 -14.37 -6.70 5.16
CA CYS A 118 -15.15 -6.97 6.37
C CYS A 118 -14.77 -8.33 6.96
N LYS A 119 -14.55 -8.42 8.29
CA LYS A 119 -14.18 -9.68 8.97
C LYS A 119 -15.08 -10.86 8.65
N ASP A 120 -16.38 -10.60 8.54
CA ASP A 120 -17.41 -11.62 8.30
C ASP A 120 -17.62 -11.92 6.80
N ASP A 121 -16.93 -11.21 5.91
CA ASP A 121 -16.98 -11.39 4.45
C ASP A 121 -15.55 -11.32 3.85
N ASP A 122 -14.75 -12.34 4.17
CA ASP A 122 -13.38 -12.49 3.65
C ASP A 122 -13.40 -12.88 2.15
N PRO A 123 -12.93 -12.00 1.25
CA PRO A 123 -12.93 -12.25 -0.19
C PRO A 123 -11.80 -13.18 -0.63
N ILE A 124 -10.80 -13.43 0.20
CA ILE A 124 -9.58 -14.17 -0.15
C ILE A 124 -9.77 -15.66 0.16
N GLN A 125 -9.43 -16.50 -0.82
CA GLN A 125 -9.57 -17.95 -0.71
C GLN A 125 -8.22 -18.64 -0.48
N PRO A 126 -8.17 -19.68 0.39
CA PRO A 126 -9.24 -20.11 1.29
C PRO A 126 -9.52 -19.08 2.39
N ARG A 127 -10.78 -18.98 2.82
CA ARG A 127 -11.19 -18.10 3.93
C ARG A 127 -10.34 -18.35 5.18
N GLY A 128 -9.97 -17.27 5.87
CA GLY A 128 -9.13 -17.36 7.07
C GLY A 128 -7.64 -17.54 6.78
N MET A 129 -7.19 -17.38 5.53
CA MET A 129 -5.77 -17.30 5.19
C MET A 129 -5.05 -16.27 6.08
N THR A 130 -3.89 -16.61 6.63
CA THR A 130 -3.10 -15.65 7.41
C THR A 130 -2.34 -14.69 6.48
N GLN A 131 -1.91 -13.53 7.01
CA GLN A 131 -1.05 -12.62 6.26
C GLN A 131 0.26 -13.29 5.82
N GLU A 132 0.87 -14.13 6.66
CA GLU A 132 2.08 -14.88 6.32
C GLU A 132 1.83 -15.86 5.15
N ASN A 133 0.70 -16.55 5.16
CA ASN A 133 0.32 -17.42 4.03
C ASN A 133 0.08 -16.63 2.76
N ALA A 134 -0.53 -15.44 2.85
CA ALA A 134 -0.73 -14.57 1.69
C ALA A 134 0.63 -14.16 1.09
N ILE A 135 1.58 -13.72 1.93
CA ILE A 135 2.95 -13.35 1.50
C ILE A 135 3.62 -14.52 0.77
N ASN A 136 3.60 -15.72 1.35
CA ASN A 136 4.20 -16.92 0.74
C ASN A 136 3.54 -17.32 -0.59
N LYS A 137 2.30 -16.87 -0.83
CA LYS A 137 1.51 -17.14 -2.02
C LYS A 137 1.41 -15.96 -2.98
N ILE A 138 2.24 -14.92 -2.85
CA ILE A 138 2.15 -13.71 -3.70
C ILE A 138 2.10 -14.03 -5.20
N SER A 139 2.83 -15.06 -5.66
CA SER A 139 2.81 -15.52 -7.05
C SER A 139 1.45 -16.05 -7.52
N GLU A 140 0.65 -16.64 -6.62
CA GLU A 140 -0.74 -17.04 -6.91
C GLU A 140 -1.63 -15.80 -7.02
N PHE A 141 -1.50 -14.84 -6.10
CA PHE A 141 -2.25 -13.59 -6.13
C PHE A 141 -2.01 -12.80 -7.43
N LEU A 142 -0.75 -12.64 -7.86
CA LEU A 142 -0.38 -11.94 -9.09
C LEU A 142 -0.94 -12.57 -10.38
N LYS A 143 -1.40 -13.82 -10.31
CA LYS A 143 -2.07 -14.55 -11.42
C LYS A 143 -3.58 -14.65 -11.23
N SER A 144 -4.09 -14.22 -10.09
CA SER A 144 -5.50 -14.29 -9.75
C SER A 144 -6.21 -12.99 -10.15
N PRO A 145 -7.45 -13.08 -10.65
CA PRO A 145 -8.27 -11.90 -10.85
C PRO A 145 -8.54 -11.19 -9.51
N PRO A 146 -8.65 -9.85 -9.49
CA PRO A 146 -9.00 -9.13 -8.29
C PRO A 146 -10.45 -9.42 -7.87
N ILE A 147 -10.69 -9.45 -6.56
CA ILE A 147 -12.04 -9.49 -5.98
C ILE A 147 -12.26 -8.16 -5.28
N LEU A 148 -13.35 -7.48 -5.62
CA LEU A 148 -13.74 -6.21 -5.00
C LEU A 148 -14.57 -6.50 -3.76
N ALA A 149 -14.02 -6.21 -2.58
CA ALA A 149 -14.75 -6.22 -1.33
C ALA A 149 -15.67 -5.00 -1.25
N GLU A 150 -16.91 -5.21 -0.83
CA GLU A 150 -17.85 -4.15 -0.50
C GLU A 150 -17.88 -3.93 1.01
N ILE A 151 -17.61 -2.70 1.42
CA ILE A 151 -17.44 -2.33 2.82
C ILE A 151 -18.49 -1.26 3.17
N PRO A 152 -19.47 -1.55 4.04
CA PRO A 152 -20.47 -0.57 4.46
C PRO A 152 -19.83 0.73 4.99
N ASN A 153 -20.32 1.89 4.57
CA ASN A 153 -19.76 3.19 4.95
C ASN A 153 -19.92 3.54 6.45
N ASN A 154 -20.73 2.76 7.16
CA ASN A 154 -20.98 2.86 8.59
C ASN A 154 -20.25 1.77 9.40
N ILE A 155 -19.36 1.00 8.76
CA ILE A 155 -18.58 -0.03 9.44
C ILE A 155 -17.69 0.58 10.55
N SER A 156 -17.51 -0.15 11.64
CA SER A 156 -16.55 0.19 12.68
C SER A 156 -15.20 -0.44 12.38
N LYS A 157 -14.13 0.21 12.81
CA LYS A 157 -12.76 -0.25 12.60
C LYS A 157 -12.52 -1.69 13.09
N GLU A 158 -13.16 -2.09 14.18
CA GLU A 158 -13.00 -3.43 14.78
C GLU A 158 -13.59 -4.53 13.90
N LYS A 159 -14.44 -4.20 12.92
CA LYS A 159 -15.02 -5.14 11.95
C LYS A 159 -14.23 -5.20 10.65
N LEU A 160 -13.19 -4.38 10.49
CA LEU A 160 -12.29 -4.42 9.35
C LEU A 160 -11.15 -5.41 9.58
N SER A 161 -10.76 -6.07 8.50
CA SER A 161 -9.55 -6.88 8.38
C SER A 161 -8.77 -6.43 7.16
N ILE A 162 -7.47 -6.70 7.17
CA ILE A 162 -6.55 -6.33 6.09
C ILE A 162 -5.71 -7.55 5.76
N ARG A 163 -5.52 -7.80 4.47
CA ARG A 163 -4.62 -8.83 3.97
C ARG A 163 -4.10 -8.43 2.62
N HIS A 164 -2.79 -8.31 2.51
CA HIS A 164 -2.15 -7.90 1.26
C HIS A 164 -0.73 -8.47 1.19
N PRO A 165 -0.41 -9.35 0.21
CA PRO A 165 0.89 -10.02 0.18
C PRO A 165 2.02 -9.09 -0.27
N GLY A 166 1.68 -7.98 -0.91
CA GLY A 166 2.61 -7.05 -1.51
C GLY A 166 2.92 -5.80 -0.69
N TYR A 167 2.68 -5.77 0.63
CA TYR A 167 3.27 -4.78 1.56
C TYR A 167 3.14 -5.21 3.04
N ASP A 168 3.80 -4.49 3.94
CA ASP A 168 3.70 -4.69 5.39
C ASP A 168 2.45 -4.02 5.96
N ILE A 169 1.47 -4.83 6.35
CA ILE A 169 0.16 -4.36 6.77
C ILE A 169 0.09 -3.79 8.19
N ARG A 170 1.16 -3.85 9.01
CA ARG A 170 1.10 -3.49 10.45
C ARG A 170 0.57 -2.07 10.70
N ALA A 171 0.98 -1.11 9.88
CA ALA A 171 0.50 0.26 9.98
C ALA A 171 -1.01 0.35 9.68
N ALA A 172 -1.45 -0.35 8.63
CA ALA A 172 -2.84 -0.39 8.21
C ALA A 172 -3.74 -1.17 9.20
N GLU A 173 -3.22 -2.23 9.83
CA GLU A 173 -3.91 -2.93 10.93
C GLU A 173 -4.11 -2.02 12.14
N LYS A 174 -3.11 -1.18 12.46
CA LYS A 174 -3.22 -0.19 13.53
C LYS A 174 -4.17 0.94 13.16
N ASP A 175 -4.13 1.42 11.92
CA ASP A 175 -4.99 2.48 11.39
C ASP A 175 -5.33 2.23 9.92
N PRO A 176 -6.53 1.73 9.60
CA PRO A 176 -6.94 1.46 8.24
C PRO A 176 -6.90 2.70 7.35
N ASN A 177 -6.99 3.92 7.91
CA ASN A 177 -7.00 5.15 7.11
C ASN A 177 -5.72 5.36 6.29
N VAL A 178 -4.60 4.70 6.65
CA VAL A 178 -3.35 4.75 5.90
C VAL A 178 -3.52 4.23 4.47
N VAL A 179 -4.37 3.21 4.27
CA VAL A 179 -4.63 2.61 2.94
C VAL A 179 -6.10 2.68 2.54
N PHE A 180 -7.00 3.02 3.46
CA PHE A 180 -8.44 3.07 3.27
C PHE A 180 -9.00 4.24 4.09
N PRO A 181 -8.83 5.50 3.64
CA PRO A 181 -9.14 6.73 4.38
C PRO A 181 -10.65 7.02 4.49
N TYR A 182 -11.44 6.03 4.88
CA TYR A 182 -12.90 6.13 4.94
C TYR A 182 -13.37 7.12 6.01
N GLU A 183 -12.67 7.21 7.15
CA GLU A 183 -13.03 8.16 8.21
C GLU A 183 -12.69 9.59 7.78
N ILE A 184 -11.56 9.78 7.12
CA ILE A 184 -11.16 11.09 6.56
C ILE A 184 -12.20 11.54 5.53
N LEU A 185 -12.63 10.66 4.62
CA LEU A 185 -13.67 10.96 3.64
C LEU A 185 -15.00 11.35 4.31
N LYS A 186 -15.37 10.67 5.40
CA LYS A 186 -16.57 10.99 6.19
C LYS A 186 -16.46 12.34 6.91
N ASN A 187 -15.30 12.67 7.48
CA ASN A 187 -15.06 13.95 8.13
C ASN A 187 -15.16 15.10 7.12
N LEU A 188 -14.56 14.96 5.93
CA LEU A 188 -14.67 15.95 4.86
C LEU A 188 -16.11 16.16 4.40
N HIS A 189 -16.94 15.10 4.38
CA HIS A 189 -18.38 15.25 4.13
C HIS A 189 -19.07 16.05 5.24
N GLN A 190 -18.80 15.74 6.52
CA GLN A 190 -19.36 16.46 7.67
C GLN A 190 -18.98 17.94 7.68
N GLU A 191 -17.79 18.27 7.20
CA GLU A 191 -17.30 19.64 7.00
C GLU A 191 -17.93 20.34 5.77
N GLY A 192 -18.76 19.64 4.99
CA GLY A 192 -19.45 20.20 3.82
C GLY A 192 -18.57 20.37 2.58
N VAL A 193 -17.45 19.63 2.49
CA VAL A 193 -16.54 19.67 1.33
C VAL A 193 -17.22 19.10 0.08
N PHE A 194 -18.04 18.06 0.23
CA PHE A 194 -18.81 17.43 -0.85
C PHE A 194 -20.19 16.95 -0.39
N ALA A 195 -21.09 16.69 -1.34
CA ALA A 195 -22.53 16.54 -1.06
C ALA A 195 -22.91 15.22 -0.40
N SER A 196 -22.32 14.10 -0.84
CA SER A 196 -22.62 12.77 -0.30
C SER A 196 -21.59 11.73 -0.74
N TYR A 197 -21.63 10.53 -0.17
CA TYR A 197 -20.84 9.38 -0.61
C TYR A 197 -21.70 8.12 -0.77
N THR A 198 -21.15 7.07 -1.37
CA THR A 198 -21.83 5.77 -1.59
C THR A 198 -22.12 5.02 -0.29
N ASN A 199 -23.12 4.12 -0.32
CA ASN A 199 -23.47 3.26 0.83
C ASN A 199 -22.35 2.28 1.19
N ASN A 200 -21.58 1.84 0.20
CA ASN A 200 -20.40 1.03 0.36
C ASN A 200 -19.18 1.79 -0.15
N PHE A 201 -18.04 1.60 0.51
CA PHE A 201 -16.72 1.83 -0.04
C PHE A 201 -16.13 0.50 -0.47
N TYR A 202 -15.08 0.55 -1.28
CA TYR A 202 -14.60 -0.65 -1.95
C TYR A 202 -13.10 -0.82 -1.77
N SER A 203 -12.67 -2.08 -1.74
CA SER A 203 -11.26 -2.40 -1.61
C SER A 203 -10.95 -3.72 -2.31
N PHE A 204 -9.73 -3.88 -2.80
CA PHE A 204 -9.25 -5.13 -3.38
C PHE A 204 -7.76 -5.29 -3.07
N VAL A 205 -7.21 -6.49 -3.31
CA VAL A 205 -5.77 -6.73 -3.19
C VAL A 205 -5.07 -6.25 -4.46
N GLY A 206 -4.31 -5.16 -4.36
CA GLY A 206 -3.58 -4.54 -5.47
C GLY A 206 -2.53 -5.46 -6.10
N ALA A 207 -1.93 -6.34 -5.31
CA ALA A 207 -1.05 -7.41 -5.78
C ALA A 207 -1.84 -8.52 -6.50
N SER A 208 -2.50 -8.20 -7.61
CA SER A 208 -3.30 -9.12 -8.42
C SER A 208 -2.95 -9.02 -9.91
N GLN A 209 -3.64 -9.78 -10.77
CA GLN A 209 -3.39 -9.80 -12.21
C GLN A 209 -3.70 -8.44 -12.86
N GLN A 210 -2.66 -7.63 -13.09
CA GLN A 210 -2.77 -6.25 -13.60
C GLN A 210 -3.48 -6.16 -14.96
N SER A 211 -3.19 -7.10 -15.87
CA SER A 211 -3.85 -7.12 -17.18
C SER A 211 -5.37 -7.34 -17.08
N ALA A 212 -5.82 -8.13 -16.11
CA ALA A 212 -7.24 -8.34 -15.85
C ALA A 212 -7.88 -7.10 -15.21
N ILE A 213 -7.19 -6.44 -14.26
CA ILE A 213 -7.65 -5.17 -13.68
C ILE A 213 -7.94 -4.16 -14.81
N ILE A 214 -6.95 -3.91 -15.68
CA ILE A 214 -7.05 -2.89 -16.72
C ILE A 214 -8.12 -3.26 -17.77
N LYS A 215 -8.11 -4.49 -18.28
CA LYS A 215 -8.95 -4.88 -19.42
C LYS A 215 -10.38 -5.26 -19.04
N THR A 216 -10.60 -5.70 -17.80
CA THR A 216 -11.87 -6.35 -17.43
C THR A 216 -12.50 -5.75 -16.18
N TYR A 217 -11.77 -5.66 -15.06
CA TYR A 217 -12.39 -5.38 -13.76
C TYR A 217 -12.56 -3.89 -13.49
N ALA A 218 -11.54 -3.06 -13.72
CA ALA A 218 -11.65 -1.62 -13.53
C ALA A 218 -12.76 -0.99 -14.40
N PRO A 219 -12.93 -1.35 -15.69
CA PRO A 219 -14.07 -0.88 -16.48
C PRO A 219 -15.44 -1.29 -15.90
N LYS A 220 -15.57 -2.52 -15.39
CA LYS A 220 -16.79 -3.00 -14.74
C LYS A 220 -17.09 -2.24 -13.44
N TRP A 221 -16.08 -2.03 -12.60
CA TRP A 221 -16.22 -1.27 -11.36
C TRP A 221 -16.56 0.20 -11.64
N ALA A 222 -15.98 0.79 -12.68
CA ALA A 222 -16.35 2.14 -13.12
C ALA A 222 -17.81 2.22 -13.58
N GLN A 223 -18.31 1.22 -14.33
CA GLN A 223 -19.73 1.15 -14.72
C GLN A 223 -20.65 1.00 -13.51
N MET A 224 -20.29 0.15 -12.55
CA MET A 224 -21.02 -0.01 -11.28
C MET A 224 -21.08 1.32 -10.50
N LEU A 225 -19.99 2.06 -10.40
CA LEU A 225 -19.99 3.34 -9.68
C LEU A 225 -20.79 4.42 -10.43
N LYS A 226 -20.73 4.41 -11.78
CA LYS A 226 -21.59 5.27 -12.60
C LYS A 226 -23.08 4.96 -12.40
N SER A 227 -23.49 3.69 -12.30
CA SER A 227 -24.89 3.33 -12.02
C SER A 227 -25.35 3.76 -10.61
N HIS A 228 -24.41 3.96 -9.68
CA HIS A 228 -24.67 4.56 -8.37
C HIS A 228 -24.66 6.10 -8.37
N ASN A 229 -24.60 6.74 -9.54
CA ASN A 229 -24.51 8.19 -9.74
C ASN A 229 -23.30 8.82 -9.01
N VAL A 230 -22.16 8.11 -8.99
CA VAL A 230 -20.91 8.64 -8.44
C VAL A 230 -20.27 9.58 -9.44
N ASP A 231 -19.92 10.79 -9.00
CA ASP A 231 -19.28 11.80 -9.85
C ASP A 231 -17.75 11.63 -9.87
N ALA A 232 -17.14 11.23 -8.74
CA ALA A 232 -15.71 10.96 -8.64
C ALA A 232 -15.38 9.89 -7.59
N VAL A 233 -14.23 9.25 -7.75
CA VAL A 233 -13.75 8.17 -6.89
C VAL A 233 -12.38 8.53 -6.37
N LEU A 234 -12.19 8.48 -5.05
CA LEU A 234 -10.87 8.50 -4.46
C LEU A 234 -10.24 7.12 -4.68
N LEU A 235 -9.18 7.07 -5.50
CA LEU A 235 -8.38 5.87 -5.70
C LEU A 235 -7.19 5.91 -4.75
N VAL A 236 -7.02 4.86 -3.95
CA VAL A 236 -5.96 4.79 -2.93
C VAL A 236 -5.06 3.60 -3.23
N ALA A 237 -3.77 3.90 -3.42
CA ALA A 237 -2.74 2.89 -3.56
C ALA A 237 -2.48 2.18 -2.22
N ALA A 238 -1.92 0.97 -2.30
CA ALA A 238 -1.47 0.19 -1.16
C ALA A 238 -0.10 0.66 -0.65
#